data_AF-A0A851A4Q8-F1
#
_entry.id   AF-A0A851A4Q8-F1
#
_cell.length_a   1.000
_cell.length_b   1.000
_cell.length_c   1.000
_cell.angle_alpha   90.00
_cell.angle_beta   90.00
_cell.angle_gamma   90.00
#
_symmetry.space_group_name_H-M   'P 1'
#
loop_
_entity.id
_entity.type
_entity.pdbx_description
1 polymer ?
#
loop_
_entity_poly.entity_id
_entity_poly.type
_entity_poly.pdbx_seq_one_letter_code
_entity_poly.pdbx_strand_id
1 'polypeptide(L)'
;ERTSKSYCGQGKKRWWLPPFGFSSANPPETILQPRITPGNCWPFQGSQGQVVIRLPQQIWPTAVTIWHISEVVSPSGEVSSAPKDFAVSGVDEAMAETLLGTFTYDVHKEIAQTFHMQKELPRTFRYIKIQVQSNWGNPEYTCVYRVQVHG
;
A
#
# COMPACT_ATOMS: atom_id res chain seq x y z
N GLU A 1 -15.88 -3.63 -2.02
CA GLU A 1 -15.20 -2.34 -1.73
C GLU A 1 -13.93 -2.27 -2.56
N ARG A 2 -13.58 -1.10 -3.12
CA ARG A 2 -12.42 -0.93 -4.04
C ARG A 2 -11.08 -0.87 -3.30
N THR A 3 -11.10 -0.46 -2.04
CA THR A 3 -9.93 -0.39 -1.15
C THR A 3 -10.22 -1.22 0.10
N SER A 4 -9.23 -1.98 0.57
CA SER A 4 -9.34 -2.79 1.79
C SER A 4 -9.57 -1.93 3.04
N LYS A 5 -10.24 -2.48 4.04
CA LYS A 5 -10.46 -1.80 5.33
C LYS A 5 -9.15 -1.69 6.11
N SER A 6 -8.96 -0.57 6.79
CA SER A 6 -7.82 -0.39 7.70
C SER A 6 -7.91 -1.37 8.89
N TYR A 7 -6.77 -1.93 9.28
CA TYR A 7 -6.63 -2.82 10.42
C TYR A 7 -6.34 -2.05 11.71
N CYS A 8 -7.21 -2.18 12.72
CA CYS A 8 -7.11 -1.48 14.01
C CYS A 8 -6.47 -2.27 15.15
N GLY A 9 -5.86 -3.44 14.89
CA GLY A 9 -5.26 -4.28 15.94
C GLY A 9 -6.31 -5.11 16.71
N GLN A 10 -6.07 -6.41 16.89
CA GLN A 10 -6.83 -7.24 17.82
C GLN A 10 -6.21 -7.14 19.23
N GLY A 11 -6.56 -6.12 20.01
CA GLY A 11 -5.97 -6.03 21.36
C GLY A 11 -6.29 -4.82 22.22
N LYS A 12 -6.83 -3.74 21.67
CA LYS A 12 -7.42 -2.69 22.52
C LYS A 12 -8.80 -3.14 22.96
N LYS A 13 -8.83 -3.93 24.05
CA LYS A 13 -10.04 -4.13 24.85
C LYS A 13 -10.74 -2.78 24.98
N ARG A 14 -11.98 -2.72 24.50
CA ARG A 14 -12.87 -1.57 24.60
C ARG A 14 -13.18 -1.37 26.08
N TRP A 15 -12.29 -0.66 26.80
CA TRP A 15 -12.56 -0.23 28.17
C TRP A 15 -13.58 0.89 28.11
N TRP A 16 -14.74 0.65 28.71
CA TRP A 16 -15.90 1.53 28.78
C TRP A 16 -15.66 2.70 29.76
N LEU A 17 -14.56 3.43 29.63
CA LEU A 17 -14.29 4.63 30.42
C LEU A 17 -14.01 5.81 29.47
N PRO A 18 -14.95 6.76 29.30
CA PRO A 18 -14.63 8.05 28.70
C PRO A 18 -13.77 8.88 29.68
N PRO A 19 -12.82 9.72 29.20
CA PRO A 19 -12.75 10.26 27.83
C PRO A 19 -11.41 10.00 27.10
N PHE A 20 -10.89 8.76 27.04
CA PHE A 20 -9.58 8.51 26.39
C PHE A 20 -9.62 7.50 25.24
N GLY A 21 -9.54 8.04 24.01
CA GLY A 21 -8.77 7.47 22.89
C GLY A 21 -9.44 6.42 21.99
N PHE A 22 -10.08 6.87 20.92
CA PHE A 22 -10.27 6.02 19.74
C PHE A 22 -8.90 5.72 19.14
N SER A 23 -8.45 4.46 19.20
CA SER A 23 -7.32 4.02 18.38
C SER A 23 -7.81 3.89 16.93
N SER A 24 -7.76 4.98 16.19
CA SER A 24 -8.04 4.95 14.75
C SER A 24 -6.79 4.43 14.04
N ALA A 25 -6.93 3.37 13.26
CA ALA A 25 -5.88 2.98 12.32
C ALA A 25 -5.70 4.07 11.27
N ASN A 26 -4.47 4.26 10.81
CA ASN A 26 -4.21 5.16 9.70
C ASN A 26 -5.08 4.77 8.49
N PRO A 27 -5.72 5.75 7.84
CA PRO A 27 -6.60 5.47 6.72
C PRO A 27 -5.78 5.28 5.42
N PRO A 28 -6.36 4.71 4.35
CA PRO A 28 -5.64 4.44 3.10
C PRO A 28 -4.96 5.67 2.47
N GLU A 29 -5.49 6.87 2.69
CA GLU A 29 -4.95 8.14 2.18
C GLU A 29 -3.53 8.44 2.71
N THR A 30 -3.14 7.79 3.81
CA THR A 30 -1.78 7.89 4.39
C THR A 30 -0.71 7.56 3.37
N ILE A 31 -0.95 6.59 2.47
CA ILE A 31 0.04 6.17 1.46
C ILE A 31 0.36 7.26 0.43
N LEU A 32 -0.47 8.30 0.32
CA LEU A 32 -0.26 9.41 -0.61
C LEU A 32 0.52 10.56 0.04
N GLN A 33 0.71 10.52 1.35
CA GLN A 33 1.44 11.54 2.09
C GLN A 33 2.96 11.29 2.06
N PRO A 34 3.79 12.35 2.15
CA PRO A 34 5.25 12.20 2.03
C PRO A 34 5.94 11.65 3.28
N ARG A 35 5.24 11.49 4.41
CA ARG A 35 5.83 11.15 5.71
C ARG A 35 6.12 9.65 5.84
N ILE A 36 7.39 9.29 6.07
CA ILE A 36 7.88 7.90 6.23
C ILE A 36 8.54 7.71 7.60
N THR A 37 7.79 7.91 8.67
CA THR A 37 8.24 7.64 10.05
C THR A 37 7.58 6.37 10.57
N PRO A 38 8.24 5.56 11.42
CA PRO A 38 7.65 4.33 11.95
C PRO A 38 6.23 4.52 12.49
N GLY A 39 5.31 3.65 12.07
CA GLY A 39 3.89 3.72 12.41
C GLY A 39 3.04 4.67 11.56
N ASN A 40 3.64 5.45 10.66
CA ASN A 40 2.91 6.28 9.68
C ASN A 40 2.70 5.54 8.35
N CYS A 41 2.06 4.38 8.42
CA CYS A 41 1.72 3.54 7.28
C CYS A 41 0.24 3.18 7.32
N TRP A 42 -0.36 2.82 6.19
CA TRP A 42 -1.71 2.27 6.13
C TRP A 42 -1.67 0.76 6.36
N PRO A 43 -2.23 0.24 7.47
CA PRO A 43 -2.32 -1.19 7.71
C PRO A 43 -3.64 -1.75 7.17
N PHE A 44 -3.59 -2.90 6.50
CA PHE A 44 -4.78 -3.72 6.21
C PHE A 44 -4.61 -5.14 6.76
N GLN A 45 -5.73 -5.82 7.01
CA GLN A 45 -5.74 -7.13 7.66
C GLN A 45 -5.16 -8.23 6.75
N GLY A 46 -4.31 -9.08 7.33
CA GLY A 46 -3.66 -10.19 6.63
C GLY A 46 -2.59 -9.75 5.63
N SER A 47 -2.25 -10.66 4.73
CA SER A 47 -1.19 -10.49 3.72
C SER A 47 -1.71 -10.09 2.33
N GLN A 48 -3.04 -10.03 2.16
CA GLN A 48 -3.69 -9.71 0.88
C GLN A 48 -4.61 -8.51 1.04
N GLY A 49 -4.49 -7.55 0.13
CA GLY A 49 -5.28 -6.32 0.18
C GLY A 49 -5.16 -5.53 -1.11
N GLN A 50 -6.00 -4.51 -1.26
CA GLN A 50 -6.01 -3.68 -2.45
C GLN A 50 -6.30 -2.23 -2.12
N VAL A 51 -5.78 -1.33 -2.95
CA VAL A 51 -6.11 0.09 -2.94
C VAL A 51 -6.29 0.58 -4.36
N VAL A 52 -7.32 1.40 -4.58
CA VAL A 52 -7.54 2.10 -5.86
C VAL A 52 -7.27 3.58 -5.65
N ILE A 53 -6.27 4.09 -6.35
CA ILE A 53 -5.81 5.47 -6.32
C ILE A 53 -6.41 6.21 -7.52
N ARG A 54 -7.13 7.30 -7.25
CA ARG A 54 -7.58 8.23 -8.29
C ARG A 54 -6.49 9.27 -8.52
N LEU A 55 -5.97 9.32 -9.75
CA LEU A 55 -4.98 10.30 -10.17
C LEU A 55 -5.63 11.66 -10.47
N PRO A 56 -4.88 12.76 -10.31
CA PRO A 56 -5.39 14.11 -10.64
C PRO A 56 -5.72 14.25 -12.13
N GLN A 57 -4.96 13.57 -12.99
CA GLN A 57 -5.14 13.53 -14.44
C GLN A 57 -5.04 12.10 -14.98
N GLN A 58 -5.52 11.89 -16.20
CA GLN A 58 -5.38 10.63 -16.91
C GLN A 58 -3.99 10.57 -17.55
N ILE A 59 -3.22 9.53 -17.27
CA ILE A 59 -1.80 9.44 -17.68
C ILE A 59 -1.49 8.10 -18.36
N TRP A 60 -0.33 8.01 -19.00
CA TRP A 60 0.30 6.75 -19.40
C TRP A 60 1.19 6.29 -18.24
N PRO A 61 0.70 5.44 -17.32
CA PRO A 61 1.48 5.10 -16.15
C PRO A 61 2.78 4.40 -16.59
N THR A 62 3.93 4.90 -16.18
CA THR A 62 5.26 4.39 -16.57
C THR A 62 5.91 3.58 -15.46
N ALA A 63 5.63 3.94 -14.21
CA ALA A 63 6.14 3.24 -13.04
C ALA A 63 5.28 3.51 -11.80
N VAL A 64 5.43 2.65 -10.78
CA VAL A 64 5.06 2.96 -9.40
C VAL A 64 6.29 2.92 -8.50
N THR A 65 6.32 3.76 -7.47
CA THR A 65 7.31 3.64 -6.38
C THR A 65 6.59 3.25 -5.10
N ILE A 66 7.03 2.18 -4.46
CA ILE A 66 6.57 1.75 -3.14
C ILE A 66 7.66 2.05 -2.12
N TRP A 67 7.24 2.61 -0.99
CA TRP A 67 8.12 2.89 0.14
C TRP A 67 7.78 2.01 1.34
N HIS A 68 8.80 1.62 2.09
CA HIS A 68 8.69 1.03 3.43
C HIS A 68 9.83 1.53 4.33
N ILE A 69 9.70 1.43 5.65
CA ILE A 69 10.85 1.68 6.55
C ILE A 69 11.88 0.56 6.47
N SER A 70 13.13 0.84 6.85
CA SER A 70 14.19 -0.16 7.03
C SER A 70 14.12 -0.80 8.42
N GLU A 71 14.75 -1.97 8.58
CA GLU A 71 14.88 -2.68 9.87
C GLU A 71 15.51 -1.79 10.96
N VAL A 72 16.55 -1.02 10.60
CA VAL A 72 17.31 -0.15 11.52
C VAL A 72 16.44 0.89 12.23
N VAL A 73 15.37 1.37 11.60
CA VAL A 73 14.46 2.38 12.20
C VAL A 73 13.16 1.75 12.71
N SER A 74 12.98 0.44 12.53
CA SER A 74 11.81 -0.27 13.03
C SER A 74 11.90 -0.46 14.54
N PRO A 75 10.89 -0.04 15.32
CA PRO A 75 10.89 -0.23 16.77
C PRO A 75 10.96 -1.71 17.21
N SER A 76 10.45 -2.63 16.37
CA SER A 76 10.54 -4.07 16.61
C SER A 76 11.79 -4.71 16.01
N GLY A 77 12.60 -3.96 15.26
CA GLY A 77 13.71 -4.51 14.46
C GLY A 77 13.27 -5.34 13.25
N GLU A 78 11.97 -5.42 12.97
CA GLU A 78 11.41 -6.24 11.88
C GLU A 78 10.69 -5.39 10.83
N VAL A 79 10.70 -5.88 9.59
CA VAL A 79 9.93 -5.34 8.45
C VAL A 79 9.04 -6.41 7.80
N SER A 80 8.66 -7.43 8.58
CA SER A 80 7.81 -8.56 8.15
C SER A 80 6.42 -8.14 7.65
N SER A 81 5.94 -6.95 8.02
CA SER A 81 4.66 -6.38 7.57
C SER A 81 4.76 -5.62 6.24
N ALA A 82 5.94 -5.51 5.63
CA ALA A 82 6.09 -4.89 4.32
C ALA A 82 5.33 -5.69 3.25
N PRO A 83 4.73 -5.02 2.24
CA PRO A 83 4.21 -5.73 1.08
C PRO A 83 5.35 -6.47 0.39
N LYS A 84 5.06 -7.66 -0.15
CA LYS A 84 6.03 -8.47 -0.90
C LYS A 84 5.61 -8.54 -2.35
N ASP A 85 4.77 -9.50 -2.72
CA ASP A 85 4.30 -9.65 -4.09
C ASP A 85 3.06 -8.78 -4.30
N PHE A 86 3.02 -8.04 -5.41
CA PHE A 86 1.88 -7.19 -5.74
C PHE A 86 1.68 -7.03 -7.24
N ALA A 87 0.44 -6.75 -7.63
CA ALA A 87 0.05 -6.44 -8.99
C ALA A 87 -0.41 -4.98 -9.10
N VAL A 88 -0.14 -4.37 -10.26
CA VAL A 88 -0.60 -3.02 -10.60
C VAL A 88 -1.49 -3.11 -11.83
N SER A 89 -2.70 -2.57 -11.73
CA SER A 89 -3.67 -2.54 -12.82
C SER A 89 -4.18 -1.12 -13.06
N GLY A 90 -4.38 -0.76 -14.31
CA GLY A 90 -5.16 0.41 -14.70
C GLY A 90 -6.65 0.08 -14.67
N VAL A 91 -7.48 0.98 -14.13
CA VAL A 91 -8.94 0.81 -14.08
C VAL A 91 -9.60 1.90 -14.91
N ASP A 92 -10.48 1.50 -15.83
CA ASP A 92 -11.24 2.42 -16.66
C ASP A 92 -12.61 2.79 -16.04
N GLU A 93 -13.37 3.66 -16.73
CA GLU A 93 -14.68 4.11 -16.26
C GLU A 93 -15.72 2.99 -16.21
N ALA A 94 -15.56 1.96 -17.05
CA ALA A 94 -16.39 0.76 -17.08
C ALA A 94 -15.98 -0.27 -16.02
N MET A 95 -15.05 0.08 -15.12
CA MET A 95 -14.50 -0.79 -14.08
C MET A 95 -13.70 -1.98 -14.62
N ALA A 96 -13.27 -1.94 -15.89
CA ALA A 96 -12.41 -2.97 -16.43
C ALA A 96 -10.97 -2.73 -15.98
N GLU A 97 -10.34 -3.80 -15.47
CA GLU A 97 -8.96 -3.79 -15.02
C GLU A 97 -8.04 -4.26 -16.15
N THR A 98 -6.96 -3.51 -16.41
CA THR A 98 -5.88 -3.91 -17.31
C THR A 98 -4.62 -4.09 -16.49
N LEU A 99 -4.06 -5.31 -16.47
CA LEU A 99 -2.81 -5.59 -15.76
C LEU A 99 -1.65 -4.82 -16.41
N LEU A 100 -0.96 -4.00 -15.63
CA LEU A 100 0.19 -3.20 -16.06
C LEU A 100 1.53 -3.85 -15.67
N GLY A 101 1.51 -4.70 -14.63
CA GLY A 101 2.66 -5.47 -14.19
C GLY A 101 2.45 -6.16 -12.85
N THR A 102 3.32 -7.13 -12.58
CA THR A 102 3.44 -7.85 -11.31
C THR A 102 4.87 -7.71 -10.81
N PHE A 103 5.04 -7.42 -9.53
CA PHE A 103 6.32 -7.04 -8.95
C PHE A 103 6.49 -7.61 -7.55
N THR A 104 7.73 -7.63 -7.08
CA THR A 104 8.09 -8.03 -5.72
C THR A 104 8.90 -6.90 -5.07
N TYR A 105 8.40 -6.35 -3.96
CA TYR A 105 9.13 -5.43 -3.11
C TYR A 105 10.11 -6.20 -2.22
N ASP A 106 11.38 -5.78 -2.21
CA ASP A 106 12.47 -6.48 -1.54
C ASP A 106 12.95 -5.72 -0.29
N VAL A 107 12.64 -6.22 0.90
CA VAL A 107 13.02 -5.55 2.16
C VAL A 107 14.52 -5.43 2.38
N HIS A 108 15.34 -6.17 1.63
CA HIS A 108 16.80 -6.12 1.73
C HIS A 108 17.45 -5.10 0.79
N LYS A 109 16.65 -4.40 -0.02
CA LYS A 109 17.09 -3.30 -0.91
C LYS A 109 16.73 -1.94 -0.31
N GLU A 110 16.82 -0.91 -1.14
CA GLU A 110 16.44 0.45 -0.77
C GLU A 110 14.99 0.54 -0.28
N ILE A 111 14.77 1.46 0.67
CA ILE A 111 13.44 1.73 1.25
C ILE A 111 12.42 2.26 0.24
N ALA A 112 12.89 2.78 -0.90
CA ALA A 112 12.08 3.29 -2.00
C ALA A 112 12.42 2.50 -3.26
N GLN A 113 11.46 1.71 -3.76
CA GLN A 113 11.67 0.87 -4.94
C GLN A 113 10.71 1.26 -6.04
N THR A 114 11.27 1.52 -7.22
CA THR A 114 10.53 1.92 -8.41
C THR A 114 10.40 0.74 -9.36
N PHE A 115 9.17 0.47 -9.78
CA PHE A 115 8.77 -0.66 -10.59
C PHE A 115 8.21 -0.15 -11.91
N HIS A 116 8.94 -0.42 -12.99
CA HIS A 116 8.57 0.02 -14.33
C HIS A 116 7.54 -0.93 -14.96
N MET A 117 6.50 -0.36 -15.54
CA MET A 117 5.43 -1.11 -16.21
C MET A 117 5.87 -1.57 -17.60
N GLN A 118 5.06 -2.44 -18.22
CA GLN A 118 5.30 -2.89 -19.58
C GLN A 118 5.25 -1.71 -20.58
N LYS A 119 6.16 -1.71 -21.57
CA LYS A 119 6.41 -0.56 -22.47
C LYS A 119 5.23 -0.22 -23.39
N GLU A 120 4.38 -1.18 -23.71
CA GLU A 120 3.25 -1.00 -24.63
C GLU A 120 1.94 -1.04 -23.85
N LEU A 121 1.61 0.07 -23.20
CA LEU A 121 0.29 0.23 -22.63
C LEU A 121 -0.70 0.56 -23.76
N PRO A 122 -1.91 -0.03 -23.76
CA PRO A 122 -2.88 0.18 -24.83
C PRO A 122 -3.65 1.51 -24.70
N ARG A 123 -3.65 2.12 -23.50
CA ARG A 123 -4.43 3.32 -23.17
C ARG A 123 -3.91 4.04 -21.93
N THR A 124 -4.43 5.23 -21.68
CA THR A 124 -4.20 6.01 -20.46
C THR A 124 -5.21 5.67 -19.38
N PHE A 125 -4.82 5.85 -18.11
CA PHE A 125 -5.64 5.51 -16.94
C PHE A 125 -5.73 6.67 -15.96
N ARG A 126 -6.91 6.85 -15.36
CA ARG A 126 -7.14 7.80 -14.26
C ARG A 126 -7.15 7.12 -12.90
N TYR A 127 -7.42 5.82 -12.86
CA TYR A 127 -7.43 5.02 -11.65
C TYR A 127 -6.35 3.94 -11.74
N ILE A 128 -5.54 3.83 -10.71
CA ILE A 128 -4.53 2.80 -10.57
C ILE A 128 -4.88 1.94 -9.37
N LYS A 129 -5.04 0.65 -9.59
CA LYS A 129 -5.24 -0.35 -8.55
C LYS A 129 -3.90 -0.99 -8.23
N ILE A 130 -3.56 -1.03 -6.95
CA ILE A 130 -2.45 -1.83 -6.43
C ILE A 130 -3.06 -2.93 -5.58
N GLN A 131 -2.75 -4.18 -5.93
CA GLN A 131 -3.22 -5.36 -5.22
C GLN A 131 -2.02 -6.09 -4.63
N VAL A 132 -1.90 -6.03 -3.30
CA VAL A 132 -0.90 -6.79 -2.55
C VAL A 132 -1.38 -8.25 -2.44
N GLN A 133 -0.51 -9.17 -2.81
CA GLN A 133 -0.76 -10.61 -2.86
C GLN A 133 -0.10 -11.35 -1.68
N SER A 134 0.99 -10.81 -1.15
CA SER A 134 1.72 -11.36 -0.01
C SER A 134 2.46 -10.27 0.77
N ASN A 135 2.92 -10.61 1.98
CA ASN A 135 3.82 -9.78 2.78
C ASN A 135 5.06 -10.58 3.18
N TRP A 136 5.96 -9.96 3.95
CA TRP A 136 7.21 -10.57 4.40
C TRP A 136 7.08 -11.43 5.67
N GLY A 137 5.87 -11.94 5.97
CA GLY A 137 5.65 -12.96 7.00
C GLY A 137 4.89 -12.48 8.24
N ASN A 138 4.43 -11.23 8.29
CA ASN A 138 3.56 -10.80 9.38
C ASN A 138 2.18 -11.50 9.29
N PRO A 139 1.74 -12.23 10.33
CA PRO A 139 0.53 -13.04 10.26
C PRO A 139 -0.77 -12.23 10.41
N GLU A 140 -0.70 -11.00 10.92
CA GLU A 140 -1.88 -10.22 11.29
C GLU A 140 -2.25 -9.15 10.28
N TYR A 141 -1.26 -8.47 9.70
CA TYR A 141 -1.47 -7.31 8.83
C TYR A 141 -0.31 -7.07 7.87
N THR A 142 -0.57 -6.20 6.89
CA THR A 142 0.44 -5.63 5.99
C THR A 142 0.36 -4.12 6.07
N CYS A 143 1.50 -3.43 6.09
CA CYS A 143 1.57 -1.98 6.18
C CYS A 143 2.26 -1.35 4.97
N VAL A 144 1.57 -0.44 4.29
CA VAL A 144 2.10 0.31 3.15
C VAL A 144 2.40 1.74 3.59
N TYR A 145 3.65 2.19 3.47
CA TYR A 145 4.03 3.53 3.93
C TYR A 145 3.70 4.62 2.92
N ARG A 146 4.17 4.47 1.67
CA ARG A 146 3.89 5.43 0.60
C ARG A 146 3.90 4.80 -0.77
N VAL A 147 3.06 5.34 -1.63
CA VAL A 147 2.94 5.00 -3.03
C VAL A 147 3.08 6.26 -3.86
N GLN A 148 3.84 6.18 -4.94
CA GLN A 148 3.89 7.19 -6.00
C GLN A 148 3.58 6.53 -7.33
N VAL A 149 2.82 7.22 -8.18
CA VAL A 149 2.53 6.79 -9.55
C VAL A 149 3.17 7.81 -10.48
N HIS A 150 3.86 7.33 -11.51
CA HIS A 150 4.59 8.15 -12.48
C HIS A 150 4.01 7.95 -13.88
N GLY A 151 4.01 8.98 -14.73
CA GLY A 151 3.56 8.93 -16.12
C GLY A 151 3.07 10.27 -16.65
#